data_AF-A0AAN8Y1C1-F1
#
_entry.id   AF-A0AAN8Y1C1-F1
#
_cell.length_a   1.000
_cell.length_b   1.000
_cell.length_c   1.000
_cell.angle_alpha   90.00
_cell.angle_beta   90.00
_cell.angle_gamma   90.00
#
_symmetry.space_group_name_H-M   'P 1'
#
loop_
_entity.id
_entity.type
_entity.pdbx_description
1 polymer ?
#
loop_
_entity_poly.entity_id
_entity_poly.type
_entity_poly.pdbx_seq_one_letter_code
_entity_poly.pdbx_strand_id
1 'polypeptide(L)' 'MEQNIRICELAPQSSDWIYKIQIVDICGPANSKKKRLKYLNIILQDKQLQEDQIKGIVYSDDIPCY' A
#
# COMPACT_ATOMS: atom_id res chain seq x y z
N MET A 1 -22.28 6.41 6.21
CA MET A 1 -21.34 7.05 7.15
C MET A 1 -19.96 6.51 6.82
N GLU A 2 -19.11 7.30 6.15
CA GLU A 2 -17.70 6.92 5.94
C GLU A 2 -17.00 7.08 7.30
N GLN A 3 -16.78 5.97 8.01
CA GLN A 3 -15.86 5.96 9.13
C GLN A 3 -14.44 6.01 8.55
N ASN A 4 -13.79 7.16 8.63
CA ASN A 4 -12.37 7.28 8.30
C ASN A 4 -11.57 6.65 9.46
N ILE A 5 -11.34 5.34 9.40
CA ILE A 5 -10.46 4.61 10.32
C ILE A 5 -9.02 5.05 10.03
N ARG A 6 -8.28 5.54 11.03
CA ARG A 6 -6.89 5.97 10.79
C ARG A 6 -6.05 4.79 10.33
N ILE A 7 -5.04 5.05 9.51
CA ILE A 7 -4.14 3.99 9.04
C ILE A 7 -3.52 3.22 10.22
N CYS A 8 -3.11 3.93 11.27
CA CYS A 8 -2.52 3.33 12.48
C CYS A 8 -3.50 2.47 13.29
N GLU A 9 -4.80 2.58 13.04
CA GLU A 9 -5.85 1.78 13.69
C GLU A 9 -6.24 0.55 12.85
N LEU A 10 -5.69 0.39 11.64
CA LEU A 10 -5.92 -0.79 10.81
C LEU A 10 -5.24 -2.01 11.43
N ALA A 11 -6.06 -2.85 12.04
CA ALA A 11 -5.64 -4.16 12.49
C ALA A 11 -5.82 -5.21 11.37
N PRO A 12 -5.01 -6.28 11.32
CA PRO A 12 -5.15 -7.34 10.30
C PRO A 12 -6.53 -8.00 10.24
N GLN A 13 -7.26 -7.99 11.36
CA GLN A 13 -8.62 -8.52 11.47
C GLN A 13 -9.72 -7.52 11.07
N SER A 14 -9.36 -6.28 10.74
CA SER A 14 -10.33 -5.27 10.29
C SER A 14 -10.89 -5.70 8.94
N SER A 15 -12.21 -5.88 8.86
CA SER A 15 -12.90 -6.27 7.63
C SER A 15 -13.36 -5.03 6.85
N ASP A 16 -13.32 -5.13 5.53
CA ASP A 16 -13.96 -4.23 4.56
C ASP A 16 -13.84 -2.73 4.85
N TRP A 17 -12.64 -2.18 4.67
CA TRP A 17 -12.36 -0.75 4.81
C TRP A 17 -12.01 -0.10 3.46
N ILE A 18 -12.36 1.17 3.33
CA ILE A 18 -11.96 2.03 2.21
C ILE A 18 -11.28 3.25 2.80
N TYR A 19 -10.09 3.58 2.30
CA TYR A 19 -9.31 4.69 2.85
C TYR A 19 -8.74 5.62 1.78
N LYS A 20 -8.69 6.92 2.09
CA LYS A 20 -8.11 7.95 1.21
C LYS A 20 -6.67 8.23 1.63
N ILE A 21 -5.72 7.71 0.85
CA ILE A 21 -4.28 7.87 1.07
C ILE A 21 -3.62 8.68 -0.03
N GLN A 22 -2.44 9.23 0.26
CA GLN A 22 -1.53 9.81 -0.71
C GLN A 22 -0.39 8.82 -0.99
N ILE A 23 -0.05 8.64 -2.26
CA ILE A 23 1.17 7.93 -2.64
C ILE A 23 2.33 8.91 -2.53
N VAL A 24 3.33 8.57 -1.73
CA VAL A 24 4.53 9.39 -1.51
C VAL A 24 5.69 8.91 -2.35
N ASP A 25 5.84 7.58 -2.47
CA ASP A 25 6.90 6.98 -3.26
C ASP A 25 6.43 5.65 -3.87
N ILE A 26 6.95 5.35 -5.06
CA ILE A 26 6.79 4.06 -5.73
C ILE A 26 8.19 3.59 -6.07
N CYS A 27 8.69 2.61 -5.32
CA CYS A 27 9.94 1.98 -5.70
C CYS A 27 9.74 1.18 -6.99
N GLY A 28 10.77 1.14 -7.83
CA GLY A 28 10.71 0.41 -9.09
C GLY A 28 10.33 -1.08 -8.94
N PRO A 29 9.86 -1.70 -10.03
CA PRO A 29 9.48 -3.12 -10.06
C PRO A 29 10.59 -4.02 -9.53
N ALA A 30 10.23 -4.97 -8.68
CA ALA A 30 11.15 -5.98 -8.17
C ALA A 30 10.61 -7.39 -8.41
N ASN A 31 11.52 -8.35 -8.62
CA ASN A 31 11.17 -9.74 -8.84
C ASN A 31 11.03 -10.48 -7.51
N SER A 32 9.86 -11.09 -7.26
CA SER A 32 9.66 -11.95 -6.08
C SER A 32 10.31 -13.31 -6.31
N LYS A 33 11.39 -13.61 -5.59
CA LYS A 33 12.06 -14.92 -5.63
C LYS A 33 11.12 -16.08 -5.23
N LYS A 34 10.13 -15.81 -4.36
CA LYS A 34 9.19 -16.82 -3.86
C LYS A 34 7.98 -17.01 -4.76
N LYS A 35 7.38 -15.91 -5.24
CA LYS A 35 6.09 -15.97 -5.93
C LYS A 35 6.23 -16.12 -7.45
N ARG A 36 7.44 -15.99 -8.02
CA ARG A 36 7.67 -15.90 -9.49
C ARG A 36 6.85 -14.79 -10.18
N LEU A 37 6.39 -13.82 -9.39
CA LEU A 37 5.63 -12.65 -9.81
C LEU A 37 6.44 -11.39 -9.51
N LYS A 38 6.16 -10.30 -10.21
CA LYS A 38 6.72 -8.99 -9.88
C LYS A 38 5.96 -8.37 -8.72
N TYR A 39 6.62 -7.43 -8.06
CA TYR A 39 5.99 -6.60 -7.04
C TYR A 39 6.47 -5.16 -7.08
N LEU A 40 5.61 -4.26 -6.60
CA LEU A 40 5.93 -2.86 -6.34
C LEU A 40 5.86 -2.61 -4.85
N ASN A 41 6.86 -1.93 -4.31
CA ASN A 41 6.77 -1.33 -2.99
C ASN A 41 6.24 0.09 -3.15
N ILE A 42 5.19 0.41 -2.41
CA ILE A 42 4.55 1.73 -2.44
C ILE A 42 4.57 2.28 -1.03
N ILE A 43 5.02 3.53 -0.87
CA ILE A 43 4.93 4.26 0.39
C ILE A 43 3.66 5.11 0.32
N LEU A 44 2.79 4.89 1.30
CA LEU A 44 1.47 5.48 1.39
C LEU A 44 1.43 6.31 2.67
N GLN A 45 0.91 7.52 2.58
CA GLN A 45 0.77 8.43 3.71
C GLN A 45 -0.68 8.80 3.90
N ASP A 46 -1.09 8.89 5.16
CA ASP A 46 -2.37 9.45 5.51
C ASP A 46 -2.44 10.93 5.08
N LYS A 47 -3.53 11.31 4.40
CA LYS A 47 -3.73 12.70 3.98
C LYS A 47 -3.98 13.62 5.17
N GLN A 48 -4.52 13.10 6.27
CA GLN A 48 -4.88 13.90 7.44
C GLN A 48 -3.71 14.00 8.45
N LEU A 49 -2.78 13.04 8.44
CA LEU A 49 -1.67 12.95 9.38
C LEU A 49 -0.37 12.66 8.62
N GLN A 50 0.46 13.70 8.40
CA GLN A 50 1.69 13.54 7.62
C GLN A 50 2.70 12.56 8.23
N GLU A 51 2.58 12.28 9.53
CA GLU A 51 3.47 11.38 10.25
C GLU A 51 3.08 9.90 10.12
N ASP A 52 1.86 9.60 9.63
CA ASP A 52 1.36 8.23 9.52
C ASP A 52 1.61 7.67 8.11
N GLN A 53 2.70 6.91 7.96
CA GLN A 53 3.07 6.22 6.72
C GLN A 53 2.99 4.70 6.86
N ILE A 54 2.53 4.04 5.81
CA ILE A 54 2.58 2.58 5.66
C ILE A 54 3.23 2.19 4.34
N LYS A 55 3.78 0.97 4.34
CA LYS A 55 4.31 0.32 3.16
C LYS A 55 3.30 -0.66 2.59
N GLY A 56 2.83 -0.40 1.38
CA GLY A 56 2.06 -1.35 0.57
C GLY A 56 2.98 -2.19 -0.31
N ILE A 57 2.65 -3.47 -0.47
CA ILE A 57 3.29 -4.35 -1.46
C ILE A 57 2.21 -4.90 -2.38
N VAL A 58 2.29 -4.56 -3.67
CA VAL A 58 1.37 -5.07 -4.69
C VAL A 58 2.11 -6.10 -5.52
N TYR A 59 1.54 -7.30 -5.64
CA TYR A 59 2.03 -8.34 -6.54
C TYR A 59 1.13 -8.38 -7.78
N SER A 60 1.70 -8.33 -8.97
CA SER A 60 0.95 -8.49 -10.21
C SER A 60 1.88 -8.90 -11.36
N ASP A 61 1.32 -9.63 -12.32
CA ASP A 61 1.97 -9.97 -13.59
C ASP A 61 2.08 -8.77 -14.54
N ASP A 62 1.16 -7.80 -14.41
CA ASP A 62 1.03 -6.65 -15.30
C ASP A 62 2.02 -5.51 -15.00
N ILE A 63 2.89 -5.68 -13.99
CA ILE A 63 3.89 -4.67 -13.64
C ILE A 63 4.97 -4.62 -14.74
N PRO A 64 5.12 -3.51 -15.50
CA PRO A 64 6.06 -3.42 -16.62
C PRO A 64 7.52 -3.50 -16.14
N CYS A 65 8.40 -4.10 -16.94
CA CYS A 65 9.85 -3.98 -16.79
C CYS A 65 10.31 -2.84 -17.68
N TYR A 66 10.81 -1.76 -17.09
CA TYR A 66 11.57 -0.74 -17.80
C TYR A 66 13.06 -0.98 -17.58
#